data_AF-J9C579-F1
#
_entry.id   AF-J9C579-F1
#
_cell.length_a   1.000
_cell.length_b   1.000
_cell.length_c   1.000
_cell.angle_alpha   90.00
_cell.angle_beta   90.00
_cell.angle_gamma   90.00
#
_symmetry.space_group_name_H-M   'P 1'
#
loop_
_entity.id
_entity.type
_entity.pdbx_description
1 polymer ?
#
loop_
_entity_poly.entity_id
_entity_poly.type
_entity_poly.pdbx_seq_one_letter_code
_entity_poly.pdbx_strand_id
1 'polypeptide(L)'
;MQNNILKITGVSLALISVAGCSDWLTPEPSKGYDQYDYYNNQVIYPGDYEKKWEDLRAWKETPGLPQTFVWFDSWSGASNTGNESMRALPDSVTLIGYWGLHAADTSKFDLSETRKEDKRITQEVKGTKVVVTFFARFWGEGLPKSRCPHWYVEGGNDYNYDQSMSFKQDEEELRPYIRRYAEDIYQACID
;
A
#
# COMPACT_ATOMS: atom_id res chain seq x y z
N MET A 1 33.84 -7.94 -56.19
CA MET A 1 33.93 -8.51 -54.82
C MET A 1 33.17 -7.68 -53.76
N GLN A 2 33.08 -6.35 -53.85
CA GLN A 2 32.39 -5.51 -52.85
C GLN A 2 30.88 -5.78 -52.68
N ASN A 3 30.15 -6.13 -53.75
CA ASN A 3 28.69 -6.36 -53.67
C ASN A 3 28.28 -7.68 -53.00
N ASN A 4 29.20 -8.64 -52.87
CA ASN A 4 28.94 -9.91 -52.17
C ASN A 4 29.22 -9.78 -50.67
N ILE A 5 30.18 -8.92 -50.30
CA ILE A 5 30.48 -8.64 -48.89
C ILE A 5 29.30 -7.91 -48.24
N LEU A 6 28.73 -6.89 -48.88
CA LEU A 6 27.54 -6.18 -48.34
C LEU A 6 26.33 -7.09 -48.12
N LYS A 7 26.10 -8.07 -49.01
CA LYS A 7 25.00 -9.03 -48.86
C LYS A 7 25.23 -10.01 -47.72
N ILE A 8 26.47 -10.45 -47.53
CA ILE A 8 26.82 -11.36 -46.42
C ILE A 8 26.73 -10.63 -45.08
N THR A 9 27.17 -9.36 -44.99
CA THR A 9 27.06 -8.57 -43.76
C THR A 9 25.60 -8.25 -43.40
N GLY A 10 24.74 -7.95 -44.39
CA GLY A 10 23.32 -7.67 -44.17
C GLY A 10 22.51 -8.89 -43.70
N VAL A 11 22.82 -10.09 -44.19
CA VAL A 11 22.16 -11.33 -43.75
C VAL A 11 22.62 -11.75 -42.36
N SER A 12 23.90 -11.52 -42.00
CA SER A 12 24.39 -11.79 -40.64
C SER A 12 23.80 -10.85 -39.58
N LEU A 13 23.52 -9.58 -39.92
CA LEU A 13 22.90 -8.65 -38.96
C LEU A 13 21.43 -9.00 -38.64
N ALA A 14 20.68 -9.54 -39.60
CA ALA A 14 19.27 -9.90 -39.43
C ALA A 14 19.06 -11.17 -38.57
N LEU A 15 20.07 -12.04 -38.47
CA LEU A 15 20.00 -13.26 -37.66
C LEU A 15 20.31 -13.01 -36.17
N ILE A 16 21.05 -11.94 -35.84
CA ILE A 16 21.41 -11.59 -34.46
C ILE A 16 20.19 -11.03 -33.70
N SER A 17 19.25 -10.38 -34.40
CA SER A 17 18.02 -9.85 -33.80
C SER A 17 17.04 -10.90 -33.27
N VAL A 18 17.18 -12.18 -33.64
CA VAL A 18 16.26 -13.26 -33.21
C VAL A 18 16.78 -14.01 -31.97
N ALA A 19 18.09 -13.98 -31.73
CA ALA A 19 18.72 -14.65 -30.58
C ALA A 19 18.68 -13.83 -29.28
N GLY A 20 18.48 -12.50 -29.36
CA GLY A 20 18.42 -11.62 -28.19
C GLY A 20 17.07 -11.59 -27.47
N CYS A 21 16.07 -12.34 -27.94
CA CYS A 21 14.72 -12.34 -27.37
C CYS A 21 14.41 -13.58 -26.51
N SER A 22 15.34 -14.53 -26.31
CA SER A 22 15.04 -15.74 -25.53
C SER A 22 14.91 -15.49 -24.02
N ASP A 23 15.59 -14.46 -23.49
CA ASP A 23 15.57 -14.15 -22.06
C ASP A 23 14.18 -13.73 -21.55
N TRP A 24 13.31 -13.17 -22.41
CA TRP A 24 11.95 -12.81 -22.01
C TRP A 24 11.03 -14.03 -21.80
N LEU A 25 11.35 -15.18 -22.40
CA LEU A 25 10.52 -16.38 -22.35
C LEU A 25 10.73 -17.22 -21.09
N THR A 26 11.77 -16.91 -20.31
CA THR A 26 12.02 -17.59 -19.05
C THR A 26 11.37 -16.78 -17.93
N PRO A 27 10.24 -17.20 -17.37
CA PRO A 27 9.66 -16.51 -16.22
C PRO A 27 10.63 -16.64 -15.06
N GLU A 28 11.37 -15.57 -14.78
CA GLU A 28 12.12 -15.46 -13.53
C GLU A 28 11.10 -15.38 -12.38
N PRO A 29 11.24 -16.22 -11.33
CA PRO A 29 10.38 -16.10 -10.17
C PRO A 29 10.45 -14.67 -9.65
N SER A 30 9.32 -13.99 -9.51
CA SER A 30 9.28 -12.66 -8.90
C SER A 30 9.60 -12.83 -7.41
N LYS A 31 10.88 -12.80 -7.09
CA LYS A 31 11.40 -12.91 -5.73
C LYS A 31 10.96 -11.69 -4.93
N GLY A 32 10.17 -11.90 -3.86
CA GLY A 32 9.68 -10.83 -3.00
C GLY A 32 10.78 -10.28 -2.08
N TYR A 33 10.59 -9.05 -1.59
CA TYR A 33 11.47 -8.44 -0.60
C TYR A 33 11.39 -9.22 0.72
N ASP A 34 12.55 -9.58 1.29
CA ASP A 34 12.66 -10.30 2.57
C ASP A 34 11.85 -11.61 2.60
N GLN A 35 11.67 -12.21 1.41
CA GLN A 35 11.19 -13.56 1.26
C GLN A 35 12.36 -14.53 1.29
N TYR A 36 12.12 -15.70 1.88
CA TYR A 36 13.05 -16.81 1.81
C TYR A 36 12.94 -17.46 0.42
N ASP A 37 14.01 -17.37 -0.35
CA ASP A 37 14.18 -18.09 -1.60
C ASP A 37 14.39 -19.57 -1.30
N TYR A 38 13.31 -20.35 -1.34
CA TYR A 38 13.34 -21.79 -1.09
C TYR A 38 14.22 -22.56 -2.09
N TYR A 39 14.47 -22.02 -3.29
CA TYR A 39 15.31 -22.67 -4.30
C TYR A 39 16.79 -22.43 -4.05
N ASN A 40 17.16 -21.26 -3.53
CA ASN A 40 18.55 -20.88 -3.27
C ASN A 40 18.91 -20.82 -1.78
N ASN A 41 18.00 -21.22 -0.88
CA ASN A 41 18.19 -21.31 0.56
C ASN A 41 18.74 -20.00 1.19
N GLN A 42 18.22 -18.85 0.74
CA GLN A 42 18.70 -17.53 1.16
C GLN A 42 17.54 -16.55 1.34
N VAL A 43 17.71 -15.58 2.25
CA VAL A 43 16.80 -14.45 2.37
C VAL A 43 17.15 -13.45 1.26
N ILE A 44 16.14 -13.02 0.51
CA ILE A 44 16.30 -12.03 -0.55
C ILE A 44 16.40 -10.65 0.09
N TYR A 45 17.58 -10.02 0.00
CA TYR A 45 17.75 -8.66 0.49
C TYR A 45 17.46 -7.65 -0.63
N PRO A 46 16.95 -6.45 -0.31
CA PRO A 46 16.72 -5.38 -1.28
C PRO A 46 17.87 -5.13 -2.24
N GLY A 47 19.12 -5.17 -1.74
CA GLY A 47 20.31 -4.91 -2.54
C GLY A 47 20.53 -5.90 -3.68
N ASP A 48 20.00 -7.13 -3.57
CA ASP A 48 20.14 -8.16 -4.62
C ASP A 48 19.23 -7.87 -5.82
N TYR A 49 18.20 -7.05 -5.64
CA TYR A 49 17.17 -6.75 -6.64
C TYR A 49 16.80 -5.27 -6.70
N GLU A 50 17.69 -4.36 -6.30
CA GLU A 50 17.37 -2.92 -6.22
C GLU A 50 16.82 -2.39 -7.55
N LYS A 51 17.44 -2.80 -8.67
CA LYS A 51 16.97 -2.46 -10.01
C LYS A 51 15.51 -2.88 -10.27
N LYS A 52 15.09 -4.07 -9.81
CA LYS A 52 13.70 -4.53 -9.94
C LYS A 52 12.75 -3.57 -9.21
N TRP A 53 13.11 -3.17 -7.99
CA TRP A 53 12.27 -2.29 -7.18
C TRP A 53 12.24 -0.86 -7.73
N GLU A 54 13.36 -0.36 -8.24
CA GLU A 54 13.43 0.89 -9.00
C GLU A 54 12.51 0.86 -10.23
N ASP A 55 12.61 -0.19 -11.05
CA ASP A 55 11.78 -0.36 -12.24
C ASP A 55 10.29 -0.51 -11.87
N LEU A 56 9.97 -1.19 -10.76
CA LEU A 56 8.60 -1.29 -10.25
C LEU A 56 8.04 0.07 -9.82
N ARG A 57 8.82 0.85 -9.08
CA ARG A 57 8.43 2.21 -8.66
C ARG A 57 8.24 3.11 -9.88
N ALA A 58 9.16 3.06 -10.85
CA ALA A 58 9.04 3.81 -12.10
C ALA A 58 7.80 3.40 -12.90
N TRP A 59 7.50 2.10 -12.97
CA TRP A 59 6.29 1.59 -13.62
C TRP A 59 5.03 2.15 -12.96
N LYS A 60 4.95 2.18 -11.61
CA LYS A 60 3.79 2.71 -10.87
C LYS A 60 3.55 4.21 -11.09
N GLU A 61 4.58 4.97 -11.43
CA GLU A 61 4.49 6.39 -11.76
C GLU A 61 4.16 6.65 -13.25
N THR A 62 3.94 5.61 -14.06
CA THR A 62 3.55 5.76 -15.48
C THR A 62 2.25 6.56 -15.59
N PRO A 63 2.24 7.68 -16.35
CA PRO A 63 1.03 8.47 -16.54
C PRO A 63 -0.11 7.64 -17.14
N GLY A 64 -1.28 7.68 -16.50
CA GLY A 64 -2.46 6.94 -16.96
C GLY A 64 -2.47 5.46 -16.62
N LEU A 65 -1.53 4.95 -15.82
CA LEU A 65 -1.57 3.57 -15.31
C LEU A 65 -2.88 3.32 -14.54
N PRO A 66 -3.69 2.31 -14.92
CA PRO A 66 -4.87 1.92 -14.14
C PRO A 66 -4.48 1.54 -12.71
N GLN A 67 -5.20 2.10 -11.75
CA GLN A 67 -4.94 1.84 -10.34
C GLN A 67 -5.56 0.51 -9.93
N THR A 68 -4.79 -0.34 -9.25
CA THR A 68 -5.28 -1.56 -8.62
C THR A 68 -5.40 -1.31 -7.13
N PHE A 69 -6.65 -1.26 -6.67
CA PHE A 69 -7.00 -0.97 -5.28
C PHE A 69 -7.41 -2.23 -4.53
N VAL A 70 -7.03 -2.34 -3.25
CA VAL A 70 -7.48 -3.42 -2.36
C VAL A 70 -7.92 -2.86 -1.00
N TRP A 71 -9.01 -3.41 -0.45
CA TRP A 71 -9.31 -3.30 0.98
C TRP A 71 -8.53 -4.37 1.73
N PHE A 72 -7.66 -3.95 2.65
CA PHE A 72 -6.78 -4.85 3.40
C PHE A 72 -7.15 -4.88 4.88
N ASP A 73 -7.53 -6.06 5.38
CA ASP A 73 -7.93 -6.33 6.77
C ASP A 73 -6.96 -7.32 7.43
N SER A 74 -7.09 -7.51 8.75
CA SER A 74 -6.28 -8.45 9.54
C SER A 74 -4.76 -8.20 9.47
N TRP A 75 -4.37 -6.93 9.33
CA TRP A 75 -2.97 -6.53 9.25
C TRP A 75 -2.27 -6.59 10.61
N SER A 76 -1.35 -7.56 10.78
CA SER A 76 -0.45 -7.64 11.94
C SER A 76 0.96 -7.15 11.60
N GLY A 77 1.37 -7.27 10.34
CA GLY A 77 2.74 -7.03 9.88
C GLY A 77 3.79 -7.96 10.49
N ALA A 78 3.38 -8.99 11.25
CA ALA A 78 4.29 -9.87 11.99
C ALA A 78 5.01 -10.89 11.10
N SER A 79 4.45 -11.17 9.92
CA SER A 79 5.03 -12.04 8.91
C SER A 79 5.42 -11.26 7.66
N ASN A 80 6.47 -11.70 6.97
CA ASN A 80 6.89 -11.17 5.66
C ASN A 80 6.05 -11.73 4.50
N THR A 81 5.24 -12.75 4.77
CA THR A 81 4.41 -13.46 3.80
C THR A 81 3.01 -13.71 4.35
N GLY A 82 2.08 -14.12 3.48
CA GLY A 82 0.74 -14.50 3.87
C GLY A 82 -0.24 -13.33 3.96
N ASN A 83 -1.41 -13.62 4.52
CA ASN A 83 -2.59 -12.76 4.53
C ASN A 83 -2.50 -11.57 5.49
N GLU A 84 -1.59 -11.58 6.46
CA GLU A 84 -1.44 -10.51 7.46
C GLU A 84 -0.36 -9.47 7.09
N SER A 85 0.21 -9.57 5.88
CA SER A 85 1.41 -8.84 5.43
C SER A 85 1.11 -8.01 4.19
N MET A 86 1.21 -6.68 4.29
CA MET A 86 0.99 -5.78 3.14
C MET A 86 2.09 -5.94 2.10
N ARG A 87 3.35 -6.16 2.51
CA ARG A 87 4.45 -6.35 1.56
C ARG A 87 4.29 -7.60 0.70
N ALA A 88 3.49 -8.58 1.17
CA ALA A 88 3.21 -9.83 0.49
C ALA A 88 2.15 -9.72 -0.62
N LEU A 89 1.45 -8.58 -0.72
CA LEU A 89 0.50 -8.34 -1.80
C LEU A 89 1.20 -8.35 -3.17
N PRO A 90 0.50 -8.68 -4.27
CA PRO A 90 1.07 -8.63 -5.62
C PRO A 90 1.69 -7.27 -5.95
N ASP A 91 2.83 -7.27 -6.66
CA ASP A 91 3.56 -6.03 -7.01
C ASP A 91 2.71 -5.06 -7.85
N SER A 92 1.69 -5.56 -8.56
CA SER A 92 0.72 -4.79 -9.36
C SER A 92 -0.30 -3.99 -8.55
N VAL A 93 -0.40 -4.21 -7.23
CA VAL A 93 -1.26 -3.40 -6.34
C VAL A 93 -0.66 -2.00 -6.20
N THR A 94 -1.43 -0.97 -6.54
CA THR A 94 -0.97 0.43 -6.50
C THR A 94 -1.46 1.18 -5.28
N LEU A 95 -2.62 0.83 -4.74
CA LEU A 95 -3.23 1.48 -3.57
C LEU A 95 -3.85 0.45 -2.62
N ILE A 96 -3.52 0.56 -1.35
CA ILE A 96 -4.07 -0.25 -0.27
C ILE A 96 -4.90 0.63 0.64
N GLY A 97 -6.18 0.34 0.78
CA GLY A 97 -7.04 0.87 1.83
C GLY A 97 -6.96 -0.03 3.05
N TYR A 98 -6.24 0.42 4.09
CA TYR A 98 -6.20 -0.28 5.36
C TYR A 98 -7.56 -0.19 6.05
N TRP A 99 -8.30 -1.29 5.99
CA TRP A 99 -9.65 -1.43 6.54
C TRP A 99 -9.64 -1.73 8.04
N GLY A 100 -8.60 -2.42 8.51
CA GLY A 100 -8.66 -3.23 9.73
C GLY A 100 -9.11 -2.55 11.02
N LEU A 101 -9.81 -3.37 11.82
CA LEU A 101 -10.43 -3.18 13.13
C LEU A 101 -11.73 -2.34 13.17
N HIS A 102 -12.84 -3.06 13.34
CA HIS A 102 -14.18 -2.57 13.65
C HIS A 102 -14.33 -2.43 15.16
N ALA A 103 -14.94 -1.33 15.59
CA ALA A 103 -15.24 -0.95 16.97
C ALA A 103 -14.05 -0.39 17.77
N ALA A 104 -13.97 0.94 17.77
CA ALA A 104 -13.33 1.79 18.80
C ALA A 104 -11.86 1.58 19.17
N ASP A 105 -11.19 0.64 18.50
CA ASP A 105 -9.76 0.51 18.62
C ASP A 105 -9.08 1.65 17.87
N THR A 106 -8.22 2.32 18.61
CA THR A 106 -7.47 3.49 18.23
C THR A 106 -6.19 3.11 17.45
N SER A 107 -5.98 1.81 17.26
CA SER A 107 -4.86 1.16 16.61
C SER A 107 -4.70 1.45 15.12
N LYS A 108 -5.63 2.19 14.47
CA LYS A 108 -5.46 2.62 13.07
C LYS A 108 -4.27 3.56 12.88
N PHE A 109 -4.03 4.40 13.88
CA PHE A 109 -2.95 5.38 13.90
C PHE A 109 -1.79 4.95 14.82
N ASP A 110 -2.09 4.14 15.85
CA ASP A 110 -1.06 3.55 16.71
C ASP A 110 -0.55 2.21 16.14
N LEU A 111 0.37 2.32 15.17
CA LEU A 111 0.99 1.17 14.51
C LEU A 111 2.07 0.56 15.39
N SER A 112 2.04 -0.77 15.56
CA SER A 112 3.17 -1.52 16.14
C SER A 112 4.41 -1.39 15.25
N GLU A 113 5.61 -1.61 15.80
CA GLU A 113 6.86 -1.56 15.02
C GLU A 113 6.85 -2.51 13.82
N THR A 114 6.23 -3.68 13.95
CA THR A 114 6.05 -4.64 12.84
C THR A 114 5.19 -4.06 11.71
N ARG A 115 4.09 -3.39 12.06
CA ARG A 115 3.21 -2.69 11.09
C ARG A 115 3.93 -1.50 10.48
N LYS A 116 4.70 -0.74 11.25
CA LYS A 116 5.51 0.38 10.71
C LYS A 116 6.50 -0.11 9.67
N GLU A 117 7.24 -1.19 9.92
CA GLU A 117 8.21 -1.73 8.97
C GLU A 117 7.54 -2.33 7.73
N ASP A 118 6.46 -3.09 7.90
CA ASP A 118 5.69 -3.63 6.77
C ASP A 118 5.10 -2.54 5.87
N LYS A 119 4.60 -1.45 6.48
CA LYS A 119 4.17 -0.24 5.78
C LYS A 119 5.34 0.40 5.03
N ARG A 120 6.48 0.58 5.71
CA ARG A 120 7.68 1.21 5.14
C ARG A 120 8.15 0.46 3.90
N ILE A 121 8.27 -0.86 3.96
CA ILE A 121 8.66 -1.68 2.80
C ILE A 121 7.62 -1.58 1.68
N THR A 122 6.33 -1.67 2.02
CA THR A 122 5.24 -1.56 1.04
C THR A 122 5.28 -0.22 0.29
N GLN A 123 5.55 0.88 0.99
CA GLN A 123 5.61 2.22 0.39
C GLN A 123 6.94 2.52 -0.29
N GLU A 124 8.06 2.34 0.41
CA GLU A 124 9.39 2.78 -0.04
C GLU A 124 10.04 1.81 -1.01
N VAL A 125 9.88 0.50 -0.81
CA VAL A 125 10.48 -0.50 -1.70
C VAL A 125 9.57 -0.75 -2.88
N LYS A 126 8.31 -1.13 -2.62
CA LYS A 126 7.39 -1.54 -3.67
C LYS A 126 6.69 -0.37 -4.38
N GLY A 127 6.69 0.82 -3.80
CA GLY A 127 5.96 1.98 -4.34
C GLY A 127 4.43 1.87 -4.22
N THR A 128 3.90 0.96 -3.40
CA THR A 128 2.45 0.84 -3.18
C THR A 128 2.00 1.86 -2.15
N LYS A 129 1.00 2.68 -2.48
CA LYS A 129 0.47 3.68 -1.56
C LYS A 129 -0.43 3.00 -0.54
N VAL A 130 -0.29 3.36 0.73
CA VAL A 130 -1.14 2.87 1.82
C VAL A 130 -1.94 4.06 2.35
N VAL A 131 -3.27 3.91 2.40
CA VAL A 131 -4.18 4.90 2.96
C VAL A 131 -5.01 4.27 4.07
N VAL A 132 -5.27 5.04 5.12
CA VAL A 132 -6.17 4.64 6.19
C VAL A 132 -7.61 4.69 5.69
N THR A 133 -8.41 3.69 6.02
CA THR A 133 -9.85 3.64 5.73
C THR A 133 -10.64 3.52 7.04
N PHE A 134 -11.63 4.39 7.22
CA PHE A 134 -12.61 4.36 8.31
C PHE A 134 -13.93 4.97 7.85
N PHE A 135 -15.00 4.66 8.57
CA PHE A 135 -16.26 5.35 8.40
C PHE A 135 -16.27 6.64 9.20
N ALA A 136 -16.76 7.72 8.58
CA ALA A 136 -17.04 9.00 9.25
C ALA A 136 -18.55 9.22 9.26
N ARG A 137 -19.28 8.40 10.02
CA ARG A 137 -20.73 8.54 10.19
C ARG A 137 -21.06 9.77 11.03
N PHE A 138 -20.08 10.25 11.79
CA PHE A 138 -20.18 11.39 12.69
C PHE A 138 -18.80 11.99 12.97
N TRP A 139 -18.77 13.25 13.39
CA TRP A 139 -17.52 13.91 13.81
C TRP A 139 -16.95 13.23 15.06
N GLY A 140 -15.65 12.92 15.04
CA GLY A 140 -14.95 12.20 16.10
C GLY A 140 -14.83 10.70 15.90
N GLU A 141 -15.55 10.10 14.94
CA GLU A 141 -15.45 8.66 14.67
C GLU A 141 -14.02 8.26 14.25
N GLY A 142 -13.55 7.12 14.74
CA GLY A 142 -12.30 6.51 14.29
C GLY A 142 -11.01 7.20 14.79
N LEU A 143 -11.11 8.26 15.60
CA LEU A 143 -9.95 9.00 16.12
C LEU A 143 -9.78 8.87 17.65
N PRO A 144 -8.85 8.07 18.19
CA PRO A 144 -8.51 7.96 19.63
C PRO A 144 -8.58 9.23 20.48
N LYS A 145 -8.01 10.30 19.93
CA LYS A 145 -7.69 11.54 20.63
C LYS A 145 -8.42 12.72 19.99
N SER A 146 -9.52 12.46 19.28
CA SER A 146 -10.28 13.57 18.72
C SER A 146 -10.69 14.51 19.84
N ARG A 147 -10.50 15.80 19.59
CA ARG A 147 -10.90 16.86 20.52
C ARG A 147 -12.39 17.17 20.40
N CYS A 148 -13.10 16.53 19.46
CA CYS A 148 -14.54 16.40 19.52
C CYS A 148 -14.91 15.45 20.67
N PRO A 149 -16.03 15.67 21.37
CA PRO A 149 -16.50 14.74 22.38
C PRO A 149 -16.58 13.34 21.76
N HIS A 150 -15.67 12.47 22.19
CA HIS A 150 -15.77 11.05 21.93
C HIS A 150 -16.94 10.59 22.78
N TRP A 151 -18.03 10.17 22.17
CA TRP A 151 -19.16 9.58 22.91
C TRP A 151 -18.86 8.11 23.25
N TYR A 152 -17.59 7.82 23.49
CA TYR A 152 -17.10 6.57 24.00
C TYR A 152 -17.33 6.56 25.51
N VAL A 153 -18.34 5.81 25.95
CA VAL A 153 -18.54 5.52 27.36
C VAL A 153 -17.56 4.40 27.74
N GLU A 154 -16.59 4.71 28.59
CA GLU A 154 -15.67 3.70 29.15
C GLU A 154 -16.46 2.54 29.76
N GLY A 155 -16.28 1.32 29.23
CA GLY A 155 -16.92 0.10 29.72
C GLY A 155 -18.28 -0.27 29.12
N GLY A 156 -18.77 0.48 28.12
CA GLY A 156 -20.01 0.14 27.41
C GLY A 156 -19.80 -0.89 26.30
N ASN A 157 -20.25 -2.13 26.49
CA ASN A 157 -20.52 -3.05 25.39
C ASN A 157 -21.84 -2.63 24.72
N ASP A 158 -21.87 -1.49 24.04
CA ASP A 158 -22.79 -1.20 22.94
C ASP A 158 -22.70 0.26 22.52
N TYR A 159 -22.86 0.43 21.21
CA TYR A 159 -22.92 1.64 20.40
C TYR A 159 -24.07 2.59 20.80
N ASN A 160 -24.11 3.05 22.05
CA ASN A 160 -25.07 4.06 22.49
C ASN A 160 -24.60 5.45 22.07
N TYR A 161 -24.72 5.67 20.77
CA TYR A 161 -24.65 6.95 20.12
C TYR A 161 -25.93 7.74 20.42
N ASP A 162 -25.77 8.92 21.02
CA ASP A 162 -26.84 9.90 21.04
C ASP A 162 -27.01 10.53 19.64
N GLN A 163 -27.88 9.90 18.85
CA GLN A 163 -28.25 10.35 17.50
C GLN A 163 -28.83 11.78 17.48
N SER A 164 -29.28 12.32 18.61
CA SER A 164 -30.01 13.60 18.64
C SER A 164 -29.20 14.78 18.13
N MET A 165 -27.86 14.74 18.25
CA MET A 165 -26.96 15.81 17.81
C MET A 165 -26.57 15.74 16.33
N SER A 166 -26.68 14.57 15.69
CA SER A 166 -26.33 14.44 14.26
C SER A 166 -27.51 14.60 13.32
N PHE A 167 -28.72 14.68 13.87
CA PHE A 167 -29.94 14.89 13.09
C PHE A 167 -30.61 16.25 13.33
N LYS A 168 -30.07 17.10 14.22
CA LYS A 168 -30.56 18.46 14.43
C LYS A 168 -29.43 19.41 14.79
N GLN A 169 -28.96 20.21 13.82
CA GLN A 169 -28.32 21.50 14.11
C GLN A 169 -28.14 22.36 12.86
N ASP A 170 -28.12 23.67 13.10
CA ASP A 170 -27.75 24.71 12.13
C ASP A 170 -26.33 24.42 11.59
N GLU A 171 -26.14 24.52 10.28
CA GLU A 171 -24.84 24.28 9.63
C GLU A 171 -23.75 25.21 10.20
N GLU A 172 -24.10 26.46 10.55
CA GLU A 172 -23.14 27.42 11.11
C GLU A 172 -22.58 26.97 12.46
N GLU A 173 -23.39 26.29 13.28
CA GLU A 173 -22.95 25.76 14.58
C GLU A 173 -22.06 24.52 14.44
N LEU A 174 -22.27 23.71 13.39
CA LEU A 174 -21.54 22.46 13.15
C LEU A 174 -20.19 22.65 12.43
N ARG A 175 -20.06 23.68 11.59
CA ARG A 175 -18.85 23.94 10.79
C ARG A 175 -17.54 23.90 11.60
N PRO A 176 -17.44 24.51 12.80
CA PRO A 176 -16.21 24.46 13.59
C PRO A 176 -15.81 23.04 14.01
N TYR A 177 -16.77 22.18 14.34
CA TYR A 177 -16.53 20.80 14.78
C TYR A 177 -16.09 19.90 13.61
N ILE A 178 -16.73 20.05 12.44
CA ILE A 178 -16.34 19.34 11.22
C ILE A 178 -14.90 19.72 10.82
N ARG A 179 -14.58 21.02 10.85
CA ARG A 179 -13.23 21.50 10.57
C ARG A 179 -12.21 20.92 11.55
N ARG A 180 -12.50 20.98 12.85
CA ARG A 180 -11.64 20.41 13.90
C ARG A 180 -11.39 18.92 13.69
N TYR A 181 -12.43 18.17 13.34
CA TYR A 181 -12.33 16.74 13.08
C TYR A 181 -11.45 16.45 11.86
N ALA A 182 -11.60 17.20 10.76
CA ALA A 182 -10.75 17.08 9.59
C ALA A 182 -9.27 17.40 9.89
N GLU A 183 -9.02 18.43 10.71
CA GLU A 183 -7.66 18.78 11.19
C GLU A 183 -7.07 17.67 12.06
N ASP A 184 -7.85 17.09 12.97
CA ASP A 184 -7.41 15.97 13.82
C ASP A 184 -7.09 14.72 12.98
N ILE A 185 -7.88 14.42 11.92
CA ILE A 185 -7.60 13.31 10.97
C ILE A 185 -6.29 13.58 10.24
N TYR A 186 -6.12 14.79 9.71
CA TYR A 186 -4.91 15.16 8.97
C TYR A 186 -3.67 14.99 9.83
N GLN A 187 -3.71 15.50 11.08
CA GLN A 187 -2.59 15.38 12.01
C GLN A 187 -2.26 13.92 12.30
N ALA A 188 -3.26 13.08 12.56
CA ALA A 188 -3.07 11.66 12.83
C ALA A 188 -2.45 10.88 11.64
N CYS A 189 -2.61 11.37 10.41
CA CYS A 189 -2.02 10.75 9.21
C CYS A 189 -0.56 11.17 8.94
N ILE A 190 -0.12 12.32 9.47
CA ILE A 190 1.24 12.84 9.22
C ILE A 190 2.22 12.60 10.37
N ASP A 191 1.72 12.27 11.56
CA ASP A 191 2.50 11.84 12.73
C ASP A 191 2.99 10.38 12.59
#